data_AF-A0AB33L2E7-F1
#
_entry.id   AF-A0AB33L2E7-F1
#
_cell.length_a   1.000
_cell.length_b   1.000
_cell.length_c   1.000
_cell.angle_alpha   90.00
_cell.angle_beta   90.00
_cell.angle_gamma   90.00
#
_symmetry.space_group_name_H-M   'P 1'
#
loop_
_entity.id
_entity.type
_entity.pdbx_description
1 polymer ?
#
loop_
_entity_poly.entity_id
_entity_poly.type
_entity_poly.pdbx_seq_one_letter_code
_entity_poly.pdbx_strand_id
1 'polypeptide(L)'
;MGWFNRKKTSTNNTQTTQKDSSIVRSQSITTCLDAGFHPASSLPTIRETKLRPADEIAGRLHAIKALVLWLMVPSENLPDEKIINFINQNKLFGYMTLEEKEILDASRNDIELRNSIGWKFENAWPLAWYFGYDEPEISGQMMTGEQMQEILINYTCPLDTLINDWLPQQHTLEKEKLAEKEDLFYCLHNAVRSAQLGGNTTPDGFEPIGNGGVIHERRHSLTWMLSNGTEWEDTDLST
;
A
#
# COMPACT_ATOMS: atom_id res chain seq x y z
N MET A 1 -4.93 -66.28 8.56
CA MET A 1 -4.84 -65.25 9.63
C MET A 1 -3.45 -64.63 9.48
N GLY A 2 -3.17 -63.55 8.75
CA GLY A 2 -3.90 -62.31 8.60
C GLY A 2 -3.47 -61.34 9.71
N TRP A 3 -2.99 -60.15 9.33
CA TRP A 3 -2.82 -58.90 10.11
C TRP A 3 -1.35 -58.43 10.29
N PHE A 4 -0.85 -57.72 9.28
CA PHE A 4 0.23 -56.73 9.43
C PHE A 4 -0.39 -55.32 9.39
N ASN A 5 -0.16 -54.56 10.46
CA ASN A 5 -0.64 -53.19 10.67
C ASN A 5 -0.06 -52.22 9.62
N ARG A 6 -0.93 -51.62 8.78
CA ARG A 6 -0.60 -50.39 8.04
C ARG A 6 -0.73 -49.20 8.99
N LYS A 7 0.39 -48.53 9.27
CA LYS A 7 0.38 -47.17 9.82
C LYS A 7 -0.33 -46.26 8.80
N LYS A 8 -1.48 -45.71 9.18
CA LYS A 8 -2.10 -44.58 8.49
C LYS A 8 -1.22 -43.35 8.75
N THR A 9 -0.46 -42.95 7.74
CA THR A 9 0.09 -41.59 7.64
C THR A 9 -1.08 -40.62 7.49
N SER A 10 -1.38 -39.87 8.54
CA SER A 10 -2.28 -38.72 8.47
C SER A 10 -1.55 -37.61 7.72
N THR A 11 -1.96 -37.37 6.48
CA THR A 11 -1.68 -36.12 5.78
C THR A 11 -2.44 -35.01 6.49
N ASN A 12 -1.73 -34.18 7.25
CA ASN A 12 -2.26 -32.91 7.75
C ASN A 12 -2.49 -32.00 6.55
N ASN A 13 -3.75 -31.93 6.10
CA ASN A 13 -4.20 -30.91 5.17
C ASN A 13 -4.37 -29.61 5.95
N THR A 14 -3.38 -28.71 5.88
CA THR A 14 -3.58 -27.31 6.24
C THR A 14 -4.46 -26.69 5.14
N GLN A 15 -5.77 -26.83 5.27
CA GLN A 15 -6.72 -26.03 4.51
C GLN A 15 -6.66 -24.61 5.08
N THR A 16 -5.88 -23.74 4.45
CA THR A 16 -6.03 -22.29 4.59
C THR A 16 -7.45 -21.97 4.13
N THR A 17 -8.33 -21.61 5.07
CA THR A 17 -9.72 -21.23 4.78
C THR A 17 -9.71 -19.91 4.04
N GLN A 18 -9.68 -19.94 2.71
CA GLN A 18 -9.93 -18.77 1.89
C GLN A 18 -11.35 -18.29 2.20
N LYS A 19 -11.46 -17.10 2.77
CA LYS A 19 -12.75 -16.48 3.08
C LYS A 19 -13.48 -16.21 1.77
N ASP A 20 -14.77 -16.52 1.75
CA ASP A 20 -15.61 -16.34 0.57
C ASP A 20 -15.63 -14.86 0.17
N SER A 21 -15.27 -14.56 -1.09
CA SER A 21 -15.26 -13.20 -1.66
C SER A 21 -16.61 -12.46 -1.49
N SER A 22 -17.73 -13.19 -1.46
CA SER A 22 -19.05 -12.59 -1.21
C SER A 22 -19.20 -12.08 0.23
N ILE A 23 -18.60 -12.78 1.21
CA ILE A 23 -18.58 -12.36 2.61
C ILE A 23 -17.70 -11.13 2.77
N VAL A 24 -16.51 -11.13 2.14
CA VAL A 24 -15.61 -9.97 2.16
C VAL A 24 -16.31 -8.74 1.59
N ARG A 25 -16.92 -8.85 0.40
CA ARG A 25 -17.67 -7.74 -0.21
C ARG A 25 -18.80 -7.24 0.67
N SER A 26 -19.56 -8.15 1.28
CA SER A 26 -20.66 -7.75 2.16
C SER A 26 -20.16 -6.93 3.35
N GLN A 27 -19.02 -7.30 3.92
CA GLN A 27 -18.39 -6.56 5.03
C GLN A 27 -17.84 -5.20 4.58
N SER A 28 -17.22 -5.13 3.40
CA SER A 28 -16.76 -3.87 2.81
C SER A 28 -17.91 -2.89 2.57
N ILE A 29 -19.01 -3.37 2.00
CA ILE A 29 -20.21 -2.56 1.76
C ILE A 29 -20.80 -2.07 3.08
N THR A 30 -20.95 -2.93 4.08
CA THR A 30 -21.44 -2.52 5.41
C THR A 30 -20.55 -1.42 6.00
N THR A 31 -19.24 -1.61 6.00
CA THR A 31 -18.27 -0.60 6.48
C THR A 31 -18.40 0.72 5.72
N CYS A 32 -18.56 0.68 4.40
CA CYS A 32 -18.78 1.88 3.58
C CYS A 32 -20.04 2.62 4.01
N LEU A 33 -21.17 1.91 4.09
CA LEU A 33 -22.48 2.49 4.43
C LEU A 33 -22.47 3.09 5.84
N ASP A 34 -21.88 2.40 6.82
CA ASP A 34 -21.74 2.89 8.19
C ASP A 34 -20.89 4.17 8.26
N ALA A 35 -19.93 4.33 7.35
CA ALA A 35 -19.10 5.53 7.20
C ALA A 35 -19.71 6.60 6.26
N GLY A 36 -20.92 6.39 5.73
CA GLY A 36 -21.62 7.32 4.84
C GLY A 36 -21.21 7.27 3.37
N PHE A 37 -20.41 6.28 2.96
CA PHE A 37 -20.10 6.00 1.56
C PHE A 37 -21.14 5.06 0.95
N HIS A 38 -21.54 5.35 -0.28
CA HIS A 38 -22.58 4.60 -1.00
C HIS A 38 -22.03 4.03 -2.31
N PRO A 39 -21.23 2.95 -2.25
CA PRO A 39 -20.74 2.27 -3.46
C PRO A 39 -21.87 1.55 -4.21
N ALA A 40 -21.66 1.29 -5.49
CA ALA A 40 -22.60 0.53 -6.30
C ALA A 40 -22.70 -0.93 -5.81
N SER A 41 -23.94 -1.43 -5.62
CA SER A 41 -24.17 -2.82 -5.21
C SER A 41 -23.81 -3.85 -6.29
N SER A 42 -23.60 -3.40 -7.52
CA SER A 42 -23.25 -4.23 -8.69
C SER A 42 -21.75 -4.34 -8.94
N LEU A 43 -20.89 -3.87 -8.02
CA LEU A 43 -19.45 -3.97 -8.18
C LEU A 43 -19.00 -5.44 -8.36
N PRO A 44 -18.12 -5.76 -9.33
CA PRO A 44 -17.53 -7.09 -9.47
C PRO A 44 -16.86 -7.59 -8.18
N THR A 45 -17.07 -8.84 -7.78
CA THR A 45 -16.56 -9.42 -6.52
C THR A 45 -15.28 -10.22 -6.67
N ILE A 46 -14.97 -10.73 -7.86
CA ILE A 46 -13.84 -11.64 -8.07
C ILE A 46 -12.66 -10.86 -8.61
N ARG A 47 -11.59 -10.80 -7.82
CA ARG A 47 -10.24 -10.48 -8.27
C ARG A 47 -9.34 -11.63 -7.87
N GLU A 48 -8.74 -12.31 -8.83
CA GLU A 48 -7.66 -13.24 -8.52
C GLU A 48 -6.48 -12.40 -8.01
N THR A 49 -6.15 -12.57 -6.73
CA THR A 49 -5.05 -11.83 -6.11
C THR A 49 -3.84 -12.73 -6.00
N LYS A 50 -2.66 -12.16 -6.22
CA LYS A 50 -1.37 -12.79 -6.03
C LYS A 50 -0.47 -11.84 -5.26
N LEU A 51 -0.24 -12.15 -3.98
CA LEU A 51 0.62 -11.36 -3.12
C LEU A 51 2.04 -11.34 -3.68
N ARG A 52 2.66 -10.17 -3.66
CA ARG A 52 4.07 -9.98 -4.00
C ARG A 52 5.00 -10.55 -2.94
N PRO A 53 6.21 -10.96 -3.33
CA PRO A 53 7.29 -11.23 -2.38
C PRO A 53 7.53 -10.02 -1.48
N ALA A 54 7.82 -10.28 -0.19
CA ALA A 54 8.00 -9.23 0.81
C ALA A 54 9.17 -8.28 0.49
N ASP A 55 10.21 -8.77 -0.18
CA ASP A 55 11.35 -7.99 -0.64
C ASP A 55 10.97 -6.99 -1.74
N GLU A 56 10.02 -7.32 -2.63
CA GLU A 56 9.49 -6.34 -3.59
C GLU A 56 8.69 -5.24 -2.91
N ILE A 57 7.85 -5.60 -1.95
CA ILE A 57 7.04 -4.65 -1.17
C ILE A 57 7.94 -3.73 -0.36
N ALA A 58 8.99 -4.28 0.27
CA ALA A 58 10.00 -3.50 0.97
C ALA A 58 10.74 -2.58 0.00
N GLY A 59 11.19 -3.07 -1.16
CA GLY A 59 11.86 -2.26 -2.17
C GLY A 59 11.05 -1.02 -2.57
N ARG A 60 9.75 -1.19 -2.80
CA ARG A 60 8.84 -0.08 -3.14
C ARG A 60 8.69 0.93 -2.00
N LEU A 61 8.45 0.46 -0.77
CA LEU A 61 8.34 1.33 0.41
C LEU A 61 9.59 2.20 0.60
N HIS A 62 10.77 1.59 0.44
CA HIS A 62 12.04 2.28 0.63
C HIS A 62 12.40 3.21 -0.54
N ALA A 63 11.97 2.90 -1.76
CA ALA A 63 12.05 3.82 -2.89
C ALA A 63 11.25 5.11 -2.60
N ILE A 64 10.00 4.98 -2.15
CA ILE A 64 9.17 6.13 -1.74
C ILE A 64 9.86 6.91 -0.61
N LYS A 65 10.35 6.23 0.44
CA LYS A 65 11.13 6.85 1.52
C LYS A 65 12.29 7.70 0.97
N ALA A 66 13.07 7.16 0.04
CA ALA A 66 14.23 7.88 -0.50
C ALA A 66 13.82 9.17 -1.22
N LEU A 67 12.75 9.13 -2.02
CA LEU A 67 12.21 10.30 -2.74
C LEU A 67 11.65 11.36 -1.79
N VAL A 68 10.95 10.94 -0.74
CA VAL A 68 10.41 11.84 0.27
C VAL A 68 11.53 12.51 1.05
N LEU A 69 12.54 11.76 1.48
CA LEU A 69 13.70 12.32 2.16
C LEU A 69 14.49 13.28 1.25
N TRP A 70 14.59 12.95 -0.04
CA TRP A 70 15.24 13.81 -1.03
C TRP A 70 14.57 15.19 -1.12
N LEU A 71 13.24 15.22 -1.22
CA LEU A 71 12.49 16.48 -1.41
C LEU A 71 12.18 17.22 -0.11
N MET A 72 11.89 16.51 0.98
CA MET A 72 11.34 17.11 2.21
C MET A 72 12.38 17.45 3.26
N VAL A 73 13.54 16.79 3.26
CA VAL A 73 14.63 17.11 4.18
C VAL A 73 15.62 18.01 3.45
N PRO A 74 16.03 19.17 4.01
CA PRO A 74 17.07 19.99 3.42
C PRO A 74 18.42 19.26 3.36
N SER A 75 19.26 19.59 2.37
CA SER A 75 20.57 18.95 2.21
C SER A 75 21.55 19.25 3.33
N GLU A 76 21.37 20.36 4.06
CA GLU A 76 22.14 20.67 5.26
C GLU A 76 21.88 19.69 6.40
N ASN A 77 20.67 19.11 6.45
CA ASN A 77 20.24 18.18 7.50
C ASN A 77 20.42 16.70 7.09
N LEU A 78 20.35 16.41 5.80
CA LEU A 78 20.54 15.07 5.25
C LEU A 78 21.30 15.15 3.92
N PRO A 79 22.61 14.87 3.91
CA PRO A 79 23.43 14.96 2.70
C PRO A 79 22.94 14.04 1.57
N ASP A 80 23.03 14.51 0.33
CA ASP A 80 22.63 13.78 -0.88
C ASP A 80 23.28 12.40 -0.94
N GLU A 81 24.58 12.32 -0.63
CA GLU A 81 25.34 11.06 -0.66
C GLU A 81 24.73 9.98 0.23
N LYS A 82 24.10 10.36 1.35
CA LYS A 82 23.51 9.40 2.28
C LYS A 82 22.28 8.73 1.67
N ILE A 83 21.45 9.51 0.98
CA ILE A 83 20.26 9.00 0.28
C ILE A 83 20.68 8.19 -0.95
N ILE A 84 21.63 8.71 -1.74
CA ILE A 84 22.13 8.03 -2.95
C ILE A 84 22.83 6.72 -2.60
N ASN A 85 23.63 6.67 -1.53
CA ASN A 85 24.24 5.43 -1.06
C ASN A 85 23.19 4.41 -0.61
N PHE A 86 22.17 4.85 0.14
CA PHE A 86 21.05 4.00 0.53
C PHE A 86 20.32 3.40 -0.69
N ILE A 87 20.04 4.22 -1.70
CA ILE A 87 19.44 3.79 -2.97
C ILE A 87 20.32 2.75 -3.68
N ASN A 88 21.62 3.03 -3.82
CA ASN A 88 22.53 2.18 -4.55
C ASN A 88 22.76 0.83 -3.87
N GLN A 89 23.02 0.83 -2.56
CA GLN A 89 23.26 -0.38 -1.77
C GLN A 89 22.05 -1.31 -1.78
N ASN A 90 20.85 -0.75 -1.75
CA ASN A 90 19.59 -1.49 -1.76
C ASN A 90 18.97 -1.66 -3.15
N LYS A 91 19.65 -1.21 -4.22
CA LYS A 91 19.21 -1.30 -5.62
C LYS A 91 17.81 -0.69 -5.86
N LEU A 92 17.50 0.42 -5.19
CA LEU A 92 16.14 0.98 -5.17
C LEU A 92 15.67 1.57 -6.50
N PHE A 93 16.59 1.87 -7.43
CA PHE A 93 16.23 2.25 -8.80
C PHE A 93 15.35 1.20 -9.50
N GLY A 94 15.44 -0.08 -9.13
CA GLY A 94 14.58 -1.13 -9.67
C GLY A 94 13.12 -1.04 -9.22
N TYR A 95 12.83 -0.28 -8.15
CA TYR A 95 11.51 -0.12 -7.56
C TYR A 95 10.93 1.29 -7.77
N MET A 96 11.64 2.13 -8.53
CA MET A 96 11.22 3.47 -8.92
C MET A 96 10.70 3.47 -10.34
N THR A 97 9.66 4.27 -10.56
CA THR A 97 9.11 4.54 -11.89
C THR A 97 10.04 5.46 -12.65
N LEU A 98 9.81 5.70 -13.95
CA LEU A 98 10.68 6.59 -14.71
C LEU A 98 10.64 8.01 -14.18
N GLU A 99 9.43 8.53 -13.93
CA GLU A 99 9.20 9.88 -13.38
C GLU A 99 9.84 10.04 -11.99
N GLU A 100 9.80 8.99 -11.18
CA GLU A 100 10.42 9.02 -9.84
C GLU A 100 11.94 9.06 -9.89
N LYS A 101 12.56 8.48 -10.91
CA LYS A 101 14.02 8.57 -11.10
C LYS A 101 14.41 10.00 -11.43
N GLU A 102 13.62 10.69 -12.24
CA GLU A 102 13.86 12.08 -12.63
C GLU A 102 13.80 13.04 -11.44
N ILE A 103 13.07 12.70 -10.36
CA ILE A 103 13.07 13.49 -9.11
C ILE A 103 14.47 13.60 -8.50
N LEU A 104 15.29 12.54 -8.62
CA LEU A 104 16.65 12.52 -8.07
C LEU A 104 17.63 13.36 -8.90
N ASP A 105 17.30 13.66 -10.16
CA ASP A 105 18.07 14.58 -11.00
C ASP A 105 17.61 16.04 -10.84
N ALA A 106 16.43 16.25 -10.25
CA ALA A 106 15.87 17.56 -9.99
C ALA A 106 16.47 18.23 -8.74
N SER A 107 16.28 19.55 -8.66
CA SER A 107 16.63 20.31 -7.46
C SER A 107 15.83 19.79 -6.27
N ARG A 108 16.52 19.52 -5.14
CA ARG A 108 15.84 19.20 -3.87
C ARG A 108 14.89 20.30 -3.40
N ASN A 109 15.08 21.54 -3.88
CA ASN A 109 14.24 22.70 -3.58
C ASN A 109 13.15 22.97 -4.64
N ASP A 110 12.91 22.04 -5.56
CA ASP A 110 11.81 22.15 -6.53
C ASP A 110 10.46 22.19 -5.81
N ILE A 111 9.75 23.31 -5.93
CA ILE A 111 8.52 23.56 -5.17
C ILE A 111 7.36 22.69 -5.67
N GLU A 112 7.29 22.40 -6.97
CA GLU A 112 6.20 21.61 -7.55
C GLU A 112 6.34 20.14 -7.16
N LEU A 113 7.57 19.61 -7.20
CA LEU A 113 7.86 18.26 -6.72
C LEU A 113 7.60 18.15 -5.21
N ARG A 114 7.97 19.16 -4.42
CA ARG A 114 7.70 19.19 -2.98
C ARG A 114 6.20 19.24 -2.66
N ASN A 115 5.41 19.98 -3.43
CA ASN A 115 3.96 20.05 -3.24
C ASN A 115 3.26 18.75 -3.62
N SER A 116 3.80 17.98 -4.57
CA SER A 116 3.18 16.74 -5.04
C SER A 116 3.63 15.49 -4.29
N ILE A 117 4.83 15.47 -3.71
CA ILE A 117 5.38 14.26 -3.05
C ILE A 117 4.55 13.81 -1.84
N GLY A 118 3.84 14.72 -1.16
CA GLY A 118 2.96 14.39 -0.05
C GLY A 118 1.84 13.41 -0.45
N TRP A 119 1.27 13.58 -1.65
CA TRP A 119 0.30 12.64 -2.22
C TRP A 119 0.92 11.28 -2.46
N LYS A 120 2.10 11.25 -3.11
CA LYS A 120 2.81 9.98 -3.36
C LYS A 120 3.14 9.25 -2.05
N PHE A 121 3.40 9.97 -0.96
CA PHE A 121 3.67 9.33 0.32
C PHE A 121 2.46 8.62 0.92
N GLU A 122 1.22 8.93 0.53
CA GLU A 122 0.04 8.15 0.94
C GLU A 122 0.15 6.66 0.55
N ASN A 123 0.87 6.35 -0.53
CA ASN A 123 1.21 4.98 -0.91
C ASN A 123 2.05 4.26 0.16
N ALA A 124 2.85 4.98 0.95
CA ALA A 124 3.71 4.38 1.97
C ALA A 124 2.90 3.78 3.12
N TRP A 125 1.72 4.30 3.44
CA TRP A 125 0.95 3.82 4.59
C TRP A 125 0.51 2.35 4.42
N PRO A 126 -0.17 1.93 3.33
CA PRO A 126 -0.48 0.52 3.14
C PRO A 126 0.75 -0.39 3.07
N LEU A 127 1.86 0.10 2.48
CA LEU A 127 3.11 -0.65 2.41
C LEU A 127 3.74 -0.83 3.80
N ALA A 128 3.69 0.18 4.66
CA ALA A 128 4.17 0.12 6.04
C ALA A 128 3.24 -0.74 6.92
N TRP A 129 1.93 -0.70 6.68
CA TRP A 129 0.95 -1.57 7.35
C TRP A 129 1.27 -3.04 7.12
N TYR A 130 1.68 -3.40 5.90
CA TYR A 130 2.17 -4.75 5.61
C TYR A 130 3.31 -5.20 6.51
N PHE A 131 4.17 -4.27 6.97
CA PHE A 131 5.28 -4.52 7.90
C PHE A 131 4.95 -4.20 9.37
N GLY A 132 3.66 -4.10 9.72
CA GLY A 132 3.20 -3.98 11.10
C GLY A 132 2.94 -2.56 11.59
N TYR A 133 2.89 -1.56 10.71
CA TYR A 133 2.33 -0.24 11.06
C TYR A 133 0.81 -0.33 11.30
N ASP A 134 0.18 0.78 11.62
CA ASP A 134 -1.27 0.87 11.78
C ASP A 134 -2.00 0.76 10.44
N GLU A 135 -3.20 0.19 10.51
CA GLU A 135 -4.07 -0.05 9.37
C GLU A 135 -4.53 1.25 8.68
N PRO A 136 -4.50 1.36 7.34
CA PRO A 136 -4.90 2.58 6.65
C PRO A 136 -6.35 2.97 6.94
N GLU A 137 -6.53 4.23 7.31
CA GLU A 137 -7.85 4.80 7.58
C GLU A 137 -8.65 5.07 6.30
N ILE A 138 -9.97 5.01 6.43
CA ILE A 138 -10.93 5.23 5.33
C ILE A 138 -11.42 6.69 5.23
N SER A 139 -10.95 7.57 6.10
CA SER A 139 -11.40 8.97 6.21
C SER A 139 -11.05 9.81 4.97
N GLY A 140 -10.06 9.38 4.19
CA GLY A 140 -9.48 10.15 3.09
C GLY A 140 -8.70 11.39 3.56
N GLN A 141 -8.44 11.54 4.86
CA GLN A 141 -7.57 12.59 5.37
C GLN A 141 -6.11 12.22 5.10
N MET A 142 -5.31 13.20 4.68
CA MET A 142 -3.87 13.01 4.48
C MET A 142 -3.19 12.64 5.80
N MET A 143 -2.09 11.89 5.72
CA MET A 143 -1.22 11.65 6.86
C MET A 143 -0.74 12.97 7.47
N THR A 144 -0.74 13.00 8.79
CA THR A 144 -0.05 14.04 9.55
C THR A 144 1.46 13.87 9.42
N GLY A 145 2.21 14.95 9.67
CA GLY A 145 3.68 14.87 9.70
C GLY A 145 4.21 13.89 10.75
N GLU A 146 3.48 13.67 11.84
CA GLU A 146 3.83 12.69 12.88
C GLU A 146 3.72 11.24 12.34
N GLN A 147 2.62 10.91 11.67
CA GLN A 147 2.45 9.60 11.01
C GLN A 147 3.53 9.37 9.95
N MET A 148 3.85 10.40 9.15
CA MET A 148 4.93 10.28 8.16
C MET A 148 6.29 10.00 8.81
N GLN A 149 6.62 10.72 9.87
CA GLN A 149 7.87 10.50 10.61
C GLN A 149 7.92 9.12 11.26
N GLU A 150 6.81 8.67 11.84
CA GLU A 150 6.71 7.36 12.46
C GLU A 150 6.99 6.23 11.45
N ILE A 151 6.37 6.28 10.27
CA ILE A 151 6.64 5.32 9.19
C ILE A 151 8.13 5.36 8.79
N LEU A 152 8.67 6.56 8.56
CA LEU A 152 10.05 6.75 8.08
C LEU A 152 11.12 6.33 9.10
N ILE A 153 10.82 6.35 10.39
CA ILE A 153 11.77 6.05 11.46
C ILE A 153 11.60 4.62 11.97
N ASN A 154 10.37 4.18 12.22
CA ASN A 154 10.08 2.93 12.94
C ASN A 154 9.66 1.77 12.03
N TYR A 155 9.11 2.05 10.86
CA TYR A 155 8.54 1.04 9.94
C TYR A 155 9.29 0.95 8.61
N THR A 156 10.51 1.48 8.57
CA THR A 156 11.42 1.35 7.44
C THR A 156 12.86 1.16 7.92
N CYS A 157 13.68 0.53 7.08
CA CYS A 157 15.09 0.32 7.26
C CYS A 157 15.84 1.66 7.44
N PRO A 158 16.75 1.80 8.42
CA PRO A 158 17.65 2.95 8.53
C PRO A 158 18.50 3.15 7.26
N LEU A 159 18.88 4.40 6.98
CA LEU A 159 19.63 4.75 5.75
C LEU A 159 21.02 4.10 5.66
N ASP A 160 21.60 3.71 6.80
CA ASP A 160 22.93 3.10 6.87
C ASP A 160 22.85 1.56 6.96
N THR A 161 21.73 0.96 6.56
CA THR A 161 21.46 -0.48 6.68
C THR A 161 20.90 -1.06 5.38
N LEU A 162 21.14 -2.36 5.16
CA LEU A 162 20.56 -3.09 4.04
C LEU A 162 19.14 -3.54 4.37
N ILE A 163 18.21 -3.37 3.43
CA ILE A 163 16.83 -3.87 3.53
C ILE A 163 16.82 -5.38 3.77
N ASN A 164 17.77 -6.12 3.18
CA ASN A 164 17.90 -7.57 3.39
C ASN A 164 18.27 -7.95 4.83
N ASP A 165 18.87 -7.04 5.60
CA ASP A 165 19.17 -7.25 7.02
C ASP A 165 17.98 -6.85 7.90
N TRP A 166 17.22 -5.84 7.47
CA TRP A 166 16.02 -5.34 8.16
C TRP A 166 14.80 -6.24 7.98
N LEU A 167 14.56 -6.74 6.76
CA LEU A 167 13.35 -7.47 6.37
C LEU A 167 13.09 -8.74 7.18
N PRO A 168 14.08 -9.61 7.47
CA PRO A 168 13.86 -10.83 8.25
C PRO A 168 13.39 -10.58 9.70
N GLN A 169 13.52 -9.35 10.20
CA GLN A 169 13.12 -8.96 11.54
C GLN A 169 11.68 -8.43 11.59
N GLN A 170 11.04 -8.23 10.44
CA GLN A 170 9.71 -7.66 10.35
C GLN A 170 8.62 -8.71 10.42
N HIS A 171 7.49 -8.33 11.00
CA HIS A 171 6.25 -9.09 10.86
C HIS A 171 5.54 -8.67 9.58
N THR A 172 5.10 -9.64 8.79
CA THR A 172 4.34 -9.37 7.56
C THR A 172 2.88 -9.78 7.71
N LEU A 173 1.97 -8.98 7.17
CA LEU A 173 0.54 -9.34 7.14
C LEU A 173 0.25 -10.51 6.21
N GLU A 174 -0.77 -11.29 6.59
CA GLU A 174 -1.33 -12.35 5.75
C GLU A 174 -2.06 -11.76 4.54
N LYS A 175 -2.01 -12.48 3.41
CA LYS A 175 -2.62 -12.07 2.13
C LYS A 175 -4.11 -11.75 2.28
N GLU A 176 -4.83 -12.53 3.07
CA GLU A 176 -6.27 -12.39 3.25
C GLU A 176 -6.62 -11.03 3.88
N LYS A 177 -5.78 -10.54 4.80
CA LYS A 177 -6.00 -9.22 5.44
C LYS A 177 -5.79 -8.08 4.46
N LEU A 178 -4.76 -8.17 3.63
CA LEU A 178 -4.55 -7.20 2.54
C LEU A 178 -5.72 -7.22 1.56
N ALA A 179 -6.21 -8.41 1.18
CA ALA A 179 -7.32 -8.55 0.25
C ALA A 179 -8.64 -8.00 0.80
N GLU A 180 -8.93 -8.23 2.09
CA GLU A 180 -10.07 -7.60 2.78
C GLU A 180 -10.00 -6.08 2.71
N LYS A 181 -8.81 -5.51 2.95
CA LYS A 181 -8.61 -4.06 2.94
C LYS A 181 -8.66 -3.46 1.53
N GLU A 182 -8.09 -4.14 0.55
CA GLU A 182 -8.16 -3.72 -0.86
C GLU A 182 -9.61 -3.68 -1.35
N ASP A 183 -10.42 -4.68 -1.00
CA ASP A 183 -11.84 -4.69 -1.37
C ASP A 183 -12.63 -3.54 -0.73
N LEU A 184 -12.32 -3.20 0.52
CA LEU A 184 -12.87 -2.01 1.18
C LEU A 184 -12.47 -0.74 0.43
N PHE A 185 -11.20 -0.55 0.13
CA PHE A 185 -10.71 0.60 -0.64
C PHE A 185 -11.25 0.62 -2.07
N TYR A 186 -11.53 -0.52 -2.68
CA TYR A 186 -12.21 -0.62 -3.97
C TYR A 186 -13.64 -0.07 -3.89
N CYS A 187 -14.41 -0.47 -2.87
CA CYS A 187 -15.74 0.06 -2.63
C CYS A 187 -15.71 1.58 -2.35
N LEU A 188 -14.80 2.03 -1.47
CA LEU A 188 -14.63 3.45 -1.19
C LEU A 188 -14.30 4.24 -2.45
N HIS A 189 -13.36 3.74 -3.25
CA HIS A 189 -12.95 4.41 -4.49
C HIS A 189 -14.10 4.47 -5.50
N ASN A 190 -14.95 3.45 -5.62
CA ASN A 190 -16.17 3.53 -6.42
C ASN A 190 -17.08 4.67 -5.98
N ALA A 191 -17.36 4.75 -4.68
CA ALA A 191 -18.21 5.79 -4.10
C ALA A 191 -17.62 7.18 -4.34
N VAL A 192 -16.31 7.34 -4.16
CA VAL A 192 -15.56 8.57 -4.45
C VAL A 192 -15.66 8.94 -5.94
N ARG A 193 -15.44 8.00 -6.86
CA ARG A 193 -15.54 8.25 -8.30
C ARG A 193 -16.94 8.66 -8.72
N SER A 194 -17.98 8.06 -8.14
CA SER A 194 -19.35 8.49 -8.36
C SER A 194 -19.58 9.94 -7.89
N ALA A 195 -19.03 10.31 -6.72
CA ALA A 195 -19.14 11.68 -6.21
C ALA A 195 -18.39 12.70 -7.08
N GLN A 196 -17.22 12.34 -7.60
CA GLN A 196 -16.48 13.16 -8.57
C GLN A 196 -17.25 13.39 -9.88
N LEU A 197 -18.20 12.51 -10.22
CA LEU A 197 -19.10 12.64 -11.36
C LEU A 197 -20.44 13.34 -11.02
N GLY A 198 -20.57 13.88 -9.80
CA GLY A 198 -21.77 14.59 -9.33
C GLY A 198 -22.77 13.71 -8.56
N GLY A 199 -22.42 12.48 -8.22
CA GLY A 199 -23.20 11.65 -7.30
C GLY A 199 -23.14 12.17 -5.86
N ASN A 200 -24.14 11.82 -5.04
CA ASN A 200 -24.11 12.04 -3.60
C ASN A 200 -23.81 10.73 -2.88
N THR A 201 -22.56 10.28 -2.98
CA THR A 201 -22.13 8.93 -2.59
C THR A 201 -21.01 8.91 -1.55
N THR A 202 -20.61 10.07 -1.04
CA THR A 202 -19.62 10.23 0.03
C THR A 202 -20.26 10.90 1.25
N PRO A 203 -19.69 10.75 2.45
CA PRO A 203 -20.24 11.41 3.64
C PRO A 203 -20.18 12.93 3.55
N ASP A 204 -21.02 13.60 4.34
CA ASP A 204 -21.04 15.07 4.43
C ASP A 204 -19.66 15.62 4.82
N GLY A 205 -19.22 16.67 4.13
CA GLY A 205 -17.92 17.31 4.35
C GLY A 205 -16.72 16.54 3.77
N PHE A 206 -16.94 15.42 3.08
CA PHE A 206 -15.90 14.76 2.30
C PHE A 206 -15.62 15.53 1.01
N GLU A 207 -14.35 15.86 0.75
CA GLU A 207 -13.92 16.56 -0.47
C GLU A 207 -13.56 15.53 -1.56
N PRO A 208 -14.38 15.33 -2.61
CA PRO A 208 -14.17 14.22 -3.55
C PRO A 208 -12.86 14.28 -4.32
N ILE A 209 -12.28 15.47 -4.50
CA ILE A 209 -10.98 15.64 -5.15
C ILE A 209 -9.85 15.39 -4.16
N GLY A 210 -9.81 16.15 -3.06
CA GLY A 210 -8.72 16.06 -2.08
C GLY A 210 -8.74 14.73 -1.32
N ASN A 211 -9.85 14.42 -0.62
CA ASN A 211 -9.95 13.18 0.13
C ASN A 211 -10.02 11.96 -0.79
N GLY A 212 -10.62 12.10 -1.97
CA GLY A 212 -10.65 11.05 -2.97
C GLY A 212 -9.26 10.69 -3.51
N GLY A 213 -8.36 11.66 -3.67
CA GLY A 213 -6.96 11.42 -4.01
C GLY A 213 -6.25 10.54 -2.98
N VAL A 214 -6.48 10.77 -1.68
CA VAL A 214 -5.91 9.94 -0.61
C VAL A 214 -6.40 8.49 -0.69
N ILE A 215 -7.71 8.29 -0.92
CA ILE A 215 -8.29 6.95 -1.10
C ILE A 215 -7.68 6.25 -2.32
N HIS A 216 -7.48 7.00 -3.41
CA HIS A 216 -6.84 6.49 -4.63
C HIS A 216 -5.41 5.99 -4.38
N GLU A 217 -4.55 6.82 -3.79
CA GLU A 217 -3.14 6.46 -3.52
C GLU A 217 -3.05 5.26 -2.56
N ARG A 218 -3.83 5.24 -1.49
CA ARG A 218 -3.83 4.10 -0.56
C ARG A 218 -4.30 2.82 -1.23
N ARG A 219 -5.32 2.90 -2.10
CA ARG A 219 -5.77 1.74 -2.87
C ARG A 219 -4.68 1.27 -3.83
N HIS A 220 -3.95 2.18 -4.47
CA HIS A 220 -2.90 1.84 -5.43
C HIS A 220 -1.88 0.86 -4.83
N SER A 221 -1.31 1.18 -3.67
CA SER A 221 -0.42 0.26 -2.95
C SER A 221 -1.08 -1.07 -2.60
N LEU A 222 -2.33 -1.05 -2.11
CA LEU A 222 -3.05 -2.28 -1.74
C LEU A 222 -3.25 -3.20 -2.95
N THR A 223 -3.75 -2.66 -4.06
CA THR A 223 -3.93 -3.41 -5.31
C THR A 223 -2.58 -3.88 -5.84
N TRP A 224 -1.57 -3.02 -5.88
CA TRP A 224 -0.24 -3.38 -6.39
C TRP A 224 0.39 -4.54 -5.60
N MET A 225 0.31 -4.52 -4.26
CA MET A 225 0.79 -5.63 -3.42
C MET A 225 0.12 -6.97 -3.76
N LEU A 226 -1.15 -6.93 -4.20
CA LEU A 226 -1.96 -8.09 -4.54
C LEU A 226 -1.96 -8.45 -6.04
N SER A 227 -1.16 -7.77 -6.85
CA SER A 227 -1.05 -7.94 -8.31
C SER A 227 0.37 -8.31 -8.74
N ASN A 228 0.96 -9.34 -8.13
CA ASN A 228 2.31 -9.80 -8.45
C ASN A 228 2.49 -10.12 -9.95
N GLY A 229 3.40 -9.39 -10.59
CA GLY A 229 3.70 -9.45 -12.02
C GLY A 229 3.24 -8.22 -12.82
N THR A 230 2.49 -7.31 -12.20
CA THR A 230 2.07 -6.03 -12.82
C THR A 230 3.06 -4.91 -12.49
N GLU A 231 3.41 -4.02 -13.40
CA GLU A 231 4.27 -2.88 -13.02
C GLU A 231 3.50 -1.88 -12.14
N TRP A 232 4.21 -1.03 -11.40
CA TRP A 232 3.58 -0.03 -10.51
C TRP A 232 2.55 0.84 -11.25
N GLU A 233 2.96 1.41 -12.38
CA GLU A 233 2.13 2.28 -13.23
C GLU A 233 0.97 1.54 -13.94
N ASP A 234 1.08 0.21 -14.08
CA ASP A 234 0.08 -0.61 -14.77
C ASP A 234 -0.99 -1.19 -13.83
N THR A 235 -0.97 -0.79 -12.56
CA THR A 235 -1.92 -1.30 -11.55
C THR A 235 -3.35 -0.89 -11.88
N ASP A 236 -4.23 -1.87 -12.09
CA ASP A 236 -5.63 -1.62 -12.46
C ASP A 236 -6.46 -1.08 -11.29
N LEU A 237 -6.72 0.22 -11.34
CA LEU A 237 -7.58 0.93 -10.41
C LEU A 237 -8.97 1.25 -10.97
N SER A 238 -9.41 0.59 -12.04
CA SER A 238 -10.76 0.74 -12.56
C SER A 238 -11.82 0.47 -11.48
N THR A 239 -12.91 1.24 -11.55
CA THR A 239 -14.07 1.19 -10.65
C THR A 239 -15.30 1.84 -11.26
#